data_AF-A0A1X0A562-F1
#
_entry.id   AF-A0A1X0A562-F1
#
_cell.length_a   1.000
_cell.length_b   1.000
_cell.length_c   1.000
_cell.angle_alpha   90.00
_cell.angle_beta   90.00
_cell.angle_gamma   90.00
#
_symmetry.space_group_name_H-M   'P 1'
#
loop_
_entity.id
_entity.type
_entity.pdbx_description
1 polymer ?
#
loop_
_entity_poly.entity_id
_entity_poly.type
_entity_poly.pdbx_seq_one_letter_code
_entity_poly.pdbx_strand_id
1 'polypeptide(L)'
;MAAGTWTLTNTARTNLLNGTFDLDSDSFKVALVTSSSNIGAGSTTWAGVTNEVTNANGYTTGGIAVSLVLSGTTSVTVVFASNPVWTASGSGITARWAVLYEVSGNVLAYVLLDSTPADVTATAGNTLTIDSDGSPSPVLTLA
;
A
#
# COMPACT_ATOMS: atom_id res chain seq x y z
N MET A 1 0.88 -12.23 -5.83
CA MET A 1 2.30 -11.83 -5.70
C MET A 1 2.42 -11.22 -4.33
N ALA A 2 3.26 -11.79 -3.46
CA ALA A 2 3.36 -11.31 -2.08
C ALA A 2 3.99 -9.92 -2.09
N ALA A 3 3.41 -8.97 -1.37
CA ALA A 3 4.11 -7.73 -1.07
C ALA A 3 5.33 -8.05 -0.18
N GLY A 4 6.40 -7.26 -0.29
CA GLY A 4 7.50 -7.31 0.69
C GLY A 4 7.04 -6.94 2.11
N THR A 5 7.98 -6.68 3.02
CA THR A 5 7.61 -6.19 4.35
C THR A 5 7.14 -4.73 4.28
N TRP A 6 5.95 -4.46 4.82
CA TRP A 6 5.42 -3.11 4.95
C TRP A 6 6.26 -2.25 5.90
N THR A 7 6.52 -1.02 5.50
CA THR A 7 7.27 -0.03 6.28
C THR A 7 6.37 1.14 6.63
N LEU A 8 6.17 1.39 7.92
CA LEU A 8 5.49 2.60 8.39
C LEU A 8 6.33 3.85 8.10
N THR A 9 5.68 4.92 7.67
CA THR A 9 6.35 6.23 7.63
C THR A 9 6.70 6.70 9.04
N ASN A 10 7.64 7.64 9.14
CA ASN A 10 8.05 8.18 10.43
C ASN A 10 6.89 8.86 11.15
N THR A 11 6.12 9.67 10.42
CA THR A 11 4.95 10.37 10.94
C THR A 11 3.82 9.41 11.28
N ALA A 12 3.67 8.30 10.55
CA ALA A 12 2.63 7.32 10.84
C ALA A 12 2.71 6.74 12.26
N ARG A 13 3.92 6.51 12.78
CA ARG A 13 4.10 6.03 14.15
C ARG A 13 3.54 7.01 15.18
N THR A 14 3.75 8.31 14.99
CA THR A 14 3.17 9.34 15.86
C THR A 14 1.66 9.44 15.68
N ASN A 15 1.18 9.38 14.44
CA ASN A 15 -0.24 9.49 14.12
C ASN A 15 -1.07 8.31 14.66
N LEU A 16 -0.49 7.11 14.72
CA LEU A 16 -1.12 5.97 15.38
C LEU A 16 -1.28 6.19 16.89
N LEU A 17 -0.26 6.75 17.54
CA LEU A 17 -0.26 6.93 19.00
C LEU A 17 -1.12 8.10 19.49
N ASN A 18 -1.30 9.12 18.64
CA ASN A 18 -2.10 10.30 18.99
C ASN A 18 -3.54 10.24 18.48
N GLY A 19 -3.95 9.13 17.84
CA GLY A 19 -5.30 8.92 17.30
C GLY A 19 -5.60 9.71 16.02
N THR A 20 -4.58 10.24 15.33
CA THR A 20 -4.77 10.85 13.99
C THR A 20 -5.06 9.78 12.94
N PHE A 21 -4.46 8.60 13.09
CA PHE A 21 -4.90 7.42 12.34
C PHE A 21 -5.84 6.60 13.22
N ASP A 22 -7.07 6.44 12.76
CA ASP A 22 -8.06 5.53 13.30
C ASP A 22 -8.28 4.36 12.32
N LEU A 23 -7.58 3.25 12.57
CA LEU A 23 -7.43 2.17 11.58
C LEU A 23 -8.72 1.40 11.27
N ASP A 24 -9.76 1.51 12.10
CA ASP A 24 -11.04 0.83 11.89
C ASP A 24 -12.21 1.77 11.53
N SER A 25 -11.99 3.09 11.56
CA SER A 25 -12.98 4.12 11.25
C SER A 25 -12.62 4.96 10.02
N ASP A 26 -11.33 5.23 9.82
CA ASP A 26 -10.86 6.04 8.69
C ASP A 26 -10.97 5.29 7.36
N SER A 27 -11.00 6.07 6.27
CA SER A 27 -11.03 5.53 4.92
C SER A 27 -9.62 5.39 4.36
N PHE A 28 -9.24 4.17 3.96
CA PHE A 28 -7.91 3.88 3.41
C PHE A 28 -7.95 3.47 1.93
N LYS A 29 -6.85 3.74 1.24
CA LYS A 29 -6.61 3.30 -0.13
C LYS A 29 -5.19 2.77 -0.30
N VAL A 30 -5.02 1.84 -1.25
CA VAL A 30 -3.72 1.39 -1.73
C VAL A 30 -3.52 1.90 -3.15
N ALA A 31 -2.49 2.70 -3.35
CA ALA A 31 -2.05 3.18 -4.66
C ALA A 31 -0.71 2.56 -5.06
N LEU A 32 -0.43 2.56 -6.37
CA LEU A 32 0.81 2.08 -6.95
C LEU A 32 1.64 3.27 -7.44
N VAL A 33 2.94 3.24 -7.15
CA VAL A 33 3.88 4.26 -7.59
C VAL A 33 5.07 3.62 -8.30
N THR A 34 5.65 4.34 -9.25
CA THR A 34 6.77 3.87 -10.07
C THR A 34 8.10 4.00 -9.32
N SER A 35 9.17 3.43 -9.88
CA SER A 35 10.53 3.50 -9.33
C SER A 35 11.09 4.92 -9.21
N SER A 36 10.50 5.90 -9.89
CA SER A 36 10.88 7.31 -9.79
C SER A 36 10.19 8.06 -8.64
N SER A 37 9.26 7.42 -7.91
CA SER A 37 8.55 8.06 -6.78
C SER A 37 9.50 8.47 -5.65
N ASN A 38 9.13 9.55 -4.96
CA ASN A 38 9.77 10.01 -3.73
C ASN A 38 9.27 9.30 -2.46
N ILE A 39 8.47 8.23 -2.59
CA ILE A 39 7.96 7.48 -1.44
C ILE A 39 9.11 6.93 -0.58
N GLY A 40 8.99 7.08 0.73
CA GLY A 40 9.93 6.51 1.68
C GLY A 40 9.54 6.81 3.13
N ALA A 41 10.41 6.44 4.08
CA ALA A 41 10.15 6.61 5.50
C ALA A 41 9.86 8.07 5.92
N GLY A 42 10.36 9.06 5.16
CA GLY A 42 10.11 10.48 5.39
C GLY A 42 8.82 11.04 4.78
N SER A 43 8.06 10.25 4.01
CA SER A 43 6.81 10.70 3.41
C SER A 43 5.76 11.01 4.48
N THR A 44 4.98 12.06 4.26
CA THR A 44 3.97 12.55 5.22
C THR A 44 2.57 12.45 4.65
N THR A 45 2.20 13.32 3.71
CA THR A 45 0.88 13.36 3.07
C THR A 45 0.88 12.57 1.76
N TRP A 46 -0.27 12.00 1.40
CA TRP A 46 -0.43 11.37 0.09
C TRP A 46 -0.23 12.38 -1.05
N ALA A 47 -0.71 13.62 -0.88
CA ALA A 47 -0.54 14.69 -1.86
C ALA A 47 0.93 15.06 -2.13
N GLY A 48 1.84 14.75 -1.21
CA GLY A 48 3.29 14.93 -1.38
C GLY A 48 4.01 13.76 -2.07
N VAL A 49 3.33 12.63 -2.27
CA VAL A 49 3.87 11.48 -3.00
C VAL A 49 3.78 11.73 -4.51
N THR A 50 4.85 11.40 -5.22
CA THR A 50 5.01 11.65 -6.65
C THR A 50 4.99 10.35 -7.45
N ASN A 51 4.83 10.47 -8.78
CA ASN A 51 5.00 9.37 -9.73
C ASN A 51 4.08 8.17 -9.45
N GLU A 52 2.84 8.46 -9.08
CA GLU A 52 1.76 7.49 -9.14
C GLU A 52 1.62 6.93 -10.56
N VAL A 53 1.29 5.65 -10.67
CA VAL A 53 0.94 5.02 -11.94
C VAL A 53 -0.21 5.80 -12.60
N THR A 54 -0.05 6.13 -13.88
CA THR A 54 -1.05 6.88 -14.65
C THR A 54 -2.35 6.09 -14.81
N ASN A 55 -3.48 6.79 -14.84
CA ASN A 55 -4.79 6.21 -15.17
C ASN A 55 -4.81 5.62 -16.59
N ALA A 56 -4.58 4.32 -16.69
CA ALA A 56 -4.55 3.55 -17.93
C ALA A 56 -4.38 2.05 -17.62
N ASN A 57 -4.53 1.19 -18.63
CA ASN A 57 -4.08 -0.21 -18.58
C ASN A 57 -4.65 -1.04 -17.41
N GLY A 58 -5.85 -0.71 -16.93
CA GLY A 58 -6.49 -1.38 -15.79
C GLY A 58 -6.17 -0.77 -14.42
N TYR A 59 -5.39 0.31 -14.38
CA TYR A 59 -5.15 1.11 -13.18
C TYR A 59 -5.96 2.42 -13.20
N THR A 60 -6.59 2.73 -12.07
CA THR A 60 -7.27 4.02 -11.81
C THR A 60 -6.44 4.82 -10.81
N THR A 61 -6.05 6.05 -11.16
CA THR A 61 -5.35 6.98 -10.26
C THR A 61 -6.13 7.18 -8.95
N GLY A 62 -5.41 7.22 -7.83
CA GLY A 62 -5.91 7.08 -6.47
C GLY A 62 -6.01 5.63 -5.98
N GLY A 63 -5.76 4.62 -6.82
CA GLY A 63 -5.73 3.23 -6.40
C GLY A 63 -7.08 2.65 -5.94
N ILE A 64 -7.02 1.58 -5.13
CA ILE A 64 -8.19 0.81 -4.67
C ILE A 64 -8.47 1.11 -3.19
N ALA A 65 -9.74 1.30 -2.83
CA ALA A 65 -10.17 1.40 -1.44
C ALA A 65 -10.03 0.07 -0.71
N VAL A 66 -9.51 0.12 0.51
CA VAL A 66 -9.32 -1.07 1.36
C VAL A 66 -9.88 -0.80 2.75
N SER A 67 -10.34 -1.86 3.40
CA SER A 67 -10.65 -1.86 4.84
C SER A 67 -9.55 -2.62 5.57
N LEU A 68 -9.19 -2.14 6.75
CA LEU A 68 -8.21 -2.79 7.61
C LEU A 68 -8.92 -3.64 8.67
N VAL A 69 -8.29 -4.76 9.03
CA VAL A 69 -8.77 -5.67 10.08
C VAL A 69 -7.68 -5.81 11.12
N LEU A 70 -8.04 -5.57 12.38
CA LEU A 70 -7.17 -5.78 13.54
C LEU A 70 -7.47 -7.15 14.14
N SER A 71 -6.43 -7.93 14.46
CA SER A 71 -6.57 -9.27 15.03
C SER A 71 -5.53 -9.53 16.10
N GLY A 72 -5.89 -10.33 17.12
CA GLY A 72 -5.01 -10.70 18.23
C GLY A 72 -5.07 -9.73 19.42
N THR A 73 -4.44 -10.12 20.52
CA THR A 73 -4.42 -9.35 21.78
C THR A 73 -3.05 -9.30 22.45
N THR A 74 -2.21 -10.32 22.25
CA THR A 74 -0.78 -10.33 22.67
C THR A 74 0.13 -9.85 21.55
N SER A 75 -0.14 -10.29 20.33
CA SER A 75 0.43 -9.73 19.11
C SER A 75 -0.74 -9.30 18.24
N VAL A 76 -0.89 -7.99 18.08
CA VAL A 76 -1.96 -7.38 17.28
C VAL A 76 -1.44 -7.21 15.87
N THR A 77 -2.14 -7.76 14.88
CA THR A 77 -1.82 -7.57 13.46
C THR A 77 -2.86 -6.68 12.78
N VAL A 78 -2.41 -5.93 11.79
CA VAL A 78 -3.26 -5.15 10.89
C VAL A 78 -3.09 -5.71 9.47
N VAL A 79 -4.19 -6.12 8.85
CA VAL A 79 -4.23 -6.71 7.50
C VAL A 79 -5.36 -6.09 6.68
N PHE A 80 -5.36 -6.27 5.37
CA PHE A 80 -6.52 -5.95 4.52
C PHE A 80 -7.63 -6.96 4.76
N ALA A 81 -8.88 -6.48 4.86
CA ALA A 81 -10.06 -7.36 4.85
C ALA A 81 -10.18 -8.15 3.54
N SER A 82 -9.74 -7.53 2.43
CA SER A 82 -9.57 -8.14 1.13
C SER A 82 -8.41 -7.46 0.42
N ASN A 83 -7.48 -8.26 -0.12
CA ASN A 83 -6.32 -7.75 -0.82
C ASN A 83 -6.75 -6.97 -2.10
N PRO A 84 -6.23 -5.76 -2.34
CA PRO A 84 -6.54 -5.02 -3.55
C PRO A 84 -5.93 -5.70 -4.78
N VAL A 85 -6.73 -5.81 -5.84
CA VAL A 85 -6.38 -6.49 -7.09
C VAL A 85 -6.69 -5.60 -8.29
N TRP A 86 -5.69 -5.41 -9.16
CA TRP A 86 -5.87 -4.80 -10.47
C TRP A 86 -5.78 -5.85 -11.56
N THR A 87 -6.70 -5.82 -12.52
CA THR A 87 -6.58 -6.62 -13.75
C THR A 87 -5.95 -5.75 -14.83
N ALA A 88 -4.73 -6.09 -15.22
CA ALA A 88 -3.99 -5.33 -16.21
C ALA A 88 -4.60 -5.48 -17.61
N SER A 89 -4.54 -4.41 -18.39
CA SER A 89 -4.98 -4.36 -19.79
C SER A 89 -3.98 -3.54 -20.62
N GLY A 90 -4.14 -3.48 -21.95
CA GLY A 90 -3.30 -2.66 -22.82
C GLY A 90 -1.81 -3.03 -22.70
N SER A 91 -0.96 -2.06 -22.37
CA SER A 91 0.49 -2.29 -22.19
C SER A 91 0.87 -2.90 -20.84
N GLY A 92 -0.10 -3.13 -19.95
CA GLY A 92 0.14 -3.62 -18.60
C GLY A 92 0.33 -2.52 -17.57
N ILE A 93 0.46 -2.94 -16.31
CA ILE A 93 0.70 -2.08 -15.14
C ILE A 93 2.11 -2.35 -14.64
N THR A 94 2.96 -1.32 -14.59
CA THR A 94 4.32 -1.40 -14.04
C THR A 94 4.43 -0.51 -12.80
N ALA A 95 4.87 -1.08 -11.68
CA ALA A 95 5.02 -0.37 -10.41
C ALA A 95 6.23 -0.88 -9.62
N ARG A 96 6.74 -0.04 -8.72
CA ARG A 96 7.85 -0.37 -7.81
C ARG A 96 7.37 -0.57 -6.38
N TRP A 97 6.45 0.28 -5.95
CA TRP A 97 5.95 0.30 -4.59
C TRP A 97 4.42 0.33 -4.57
N ALA A 98 3.85 -0.25 -3.53
CA ALA A 98 2.48 0.03 -3.11
C ALA A 98 2.49 0.92 -1.87
N VAL A 99 1.51 1.82 -1.78
CA VAL A 99 1.39 2.82 -0.73
C VAL A 99 0.00 2.74 -0.12
N LEU A 100 -0.07 2.48 1.19
CA LEU A 100 -1.28 2.54 1.98
C LEU A 100 -1.41 3.92 2.62
N TYR A 101 -2.49 4.62 2.30
CA TYR A 101 -2.72 5.98 2.76
C TYR A 101 -4.18 6.20 3.14
N GLU A 102 -4.39 7.16 4.04
CA GLU A 102 -5.71 7.65 4.42
C GLU A 102 -6.24 8.62 3.35
N VAL A 103 -7.50 8.49 2.97
CA VAL A 103 -8.13 9.32 1.93
C VAL A 103 -8.06 10.80 2.33
N SER A 104 -7.47 11.62 1.45
CA SER A 104 -7.21 13.06 1.69
C SER A 104 -6.27 13.35 2.87
N GLY A 105 -5.54 12.35 3.35
CA GLY A 105 -4.72 12.43 4.55
C GLY A 105 -3.28 11.97 4.35
N ASN A 106 -2.79 11.24 5.36
CA ASN A 106 -1.38 10.89 5.51
C ASN A 106 -1.06 9.50 4.95
N VAL A 107 0.22 9.28 4.63
CA VAL A 107 0.75 7.97 4.26
C VAL A 107 0.99 7.15 5.53
N LEU A 108 0.27 6.04 5.66
CA LEU A 108 0.44 5.09 6.77
C LEU A 108 1.68 4.23 6.54
N ALA A 109 1.72 3.53 5.40
CA ALA A 109 2.76 2.55 5.11
C ALA A 109 3.06 2.45 3.61
N TYR A 110 4.23 1.93 3.28
CA TYR A 110 4.60 1.58 1.91
C TYR A 110 5.36 0.26 1.88
N VAL A 111 5.39 -0.36 0.71
CA VAL A 111 6.04 -1.67 0.53
C VAL A 111 6.72 -1.76 -0.82
N LEU A 112 7.91 -2.36 -0.84
CA LEU A 112 8.62 -2.74 -2.06
C LEU A 112 7.98 -4.02 -2.63
N LEU A 113 7.60 -3.97 -3.90
CA LEU A 113 6.90 -5.10 -4.53
C LEU A 113 7.82 -6.26 -4.87
N ASP A 114 9.08 -5.99 -5.21
CA ASP A 114 10.11 -6.99 -5.51
C ASP A 114 11.49 -6.50 -5.04
N SER A 115 12.19 -7.35 -4.29
CA SER A 115 13.51 -7.06 -3.73
C SER A 115 14.68 -7.38 -4.67
N THR A 116 14.42 -7.89 -5.87
CA THR A 116 15.42 -8.25 -6.91
C THR A 116 15.70 -7.08 -7.89
N PRO A 117 15.88 -5.87 -7.35
CA PRO A 117 15.82 -4.57 -8.04
C PRO A 117 14.93 -4.36 -9.27
N ALA A 118 13.95 -5.22 -9.57
CA ALA A 118 13.08 -5.08 -10.75
C ALA A 118 11.75 -4.36 -10.45
N ASP A 119 11.27 -3.57 -11.39
CA ASP A 119 9.88 -3.09 -11.35
C ASP A 119 8.96 -4.29 -11.62
N VAL A 120 7.85 -4.34 -10.90
CA VAL A 120 6.84 -5.38 -11.09
C VAL A 120 5.92 -4.97 -12.21
N THR A 121 5.80 -5.83 -13.23
CA THR A 121 4.90 -5.62 -14.36
C THR A 121 3.85 -6.72 -14.45
N ALA A 122 2.58 -6.34 -14.34
CA ALA A 122 1.47 -7.19 -14.72
C ALA A 122 1.11 -6.91 -16.19
N THR A 123 1.31 -7.90 -17.05
CA THR A 123 0.93 -7.81 -18.47
C THR A 123 -0.58 -7.93 -18.66
N ALA A 124 -1.11 -7.49 -19.80
CA ALA A 124 -2.53 -7.58 -20.10
C ALA A 124 -3.12 -8.97 -19.85
N GLY A 125 -4.29 -9.02 -19.21
CA GLY A 125 -4.99 -10.26 -18.84
C GLY A 125 -4.54 -10.87 -17.51
N ASN A 126 -3.40 -10.45 -16.96
CA ASN A 126 -2.93 -10.88 -15.64
C ASN A 126 -3.33 -9.91 -14.54
N THR A 127 -3.32 -10.39 -13.30
CA THR A 127 -3.63 -9.58 -12.11
C THR A 127 -2.37 -9.13 -11.39
N LEU A 128 -2.42 -7.92 -10.85
CA LEU A 128 -1.51 -7.40 -9.84
C LEU A 128 -2.26 -7.38 -8.52
N THR A 129 -1.85 -8.22 -7.57
CA THR A 129 -2.43 -8.31 -6.23
C THR A 129 -1.42 -7.81 -5.21
N ILE A 130 -1.84 -6.96 -4.28
CA ILE A 130 -1.02 -6.54 -3.13
C ILE A 130 -1.53 -7.29 -1.91
N ASP A 131 -0.68 -8.16 -1.40
CA ASP A 131 -1.00 -9.04 -0.29
C ASP A 131 -0.62 -8.41 1.06
N SER A 132 -1.45 -8.64 2.08
CA SER A 132 -1.15 -8.31 3.48
C SER A 132 -1.71 -9.32 4.49
N ASP A 133 -2.45 -10.36 4.04
CA ASP A 133 -3.15 -11.29 4.93
C ASP A 133 -2.38 -12.60 5.19
N GLY A 134 -1.20 -12.76 4.56
CA GLY A 134 -0.31 -13.91 4.74
C GLY A 134 0.91 -13.66 5.63
N SER A 135 1.44 -14.76 6.22
CA SER A 135 2.84 -14.79 6.67
C SER A 135 3.74 -14.69 5.44
N PRO A 136 4.69 -13.73 5.38
CA PRO A 136 5.31 -13.06 6.53
C PRO A 136 4.95 -11.58 6.79
N SER A 137 4.01 -10.95 6.06
CA SER A 137 3.96 -9.47 6.00
C SER A 137 2.56 -8.87 6.20
N PRO A 138 1.99 -8.90 7.42
CA PRO A 138 0.92 -7.97 7.77
C PRO A 138 1.38 -6.52 7.54
N VAL A 139 0.43 -5.59 7.38
CA VAL A 139 0.74 -4.15 7.25
C VAL A 139 1.50 -3.66 8.49
N LEU A 140 1.07 -4.13 9.66
CA LEU A 140 1.66 -3.81 10.96
C LEU A 140 1.50 -5.02 11.90
N THR A 141 2.52 -5.27 12.72
CA THR A 141 2.43 -6.12 13.91
C THR A 141 2.88 -5.31 15.12
N LEU A 142 2.05 -5.28 16.15
CA LEU A 142 2.39 -4.77 17.48
C LEU A 142 2.48 -5.98 18.41
N ALA A 143 3.65 -6.22 19.01
CA ALA A 143 3.92 -7.36 19.88
C ALA A 143 4.70 -6.93 21.11
#